data_AF-A0A933Y6A9-F1
#
_entry.id   AF-A0A933Y6A9-F1
#
_cell.length_a   1.000
_cell.length_b   1.000
_cell.length_c   1.000
_cell.angle_alpha   90.00
_cell.angle_beta   90.00
_cell.angle_gamma   90.00
#
_symmetry.space_group_name_H-M   'P 1'
#
loop_
_entity.id
_entity.type
_entity.pdbx_description
1 polymer ?
#
loop_
_entity_poly.entity_id
_entity_poly.type
_entity_poly.pdbx_seq_one_letter_code
_entity_poly.pdbx_strand_id
1 'polypeptide(L)'
;MAWKFDKILHSLTDDAQNQKARQLWEAESLGGITEDNNRLPQAVVWLLGLTIITAFLITFPLWGQRPSAAIYQAYVAEMDSPEVAAASDDQARVQAIVNKVKAQGGQYEALQERHPVEMDDLRMIKDQVIELQNAGVDLEEYTVVGNRVVLANFEGNIKADGTKQRKQPWWDKGYTIDIFYVIYFCVAVLIAIKRLPNFAWQPDHHKGH
;
A
#
# COMPACT_ATOMS: atom_id res chain seq x y z
N MET A 1 -28.10 -7.22 -18.97
CA MET A 1 -27.87 -6.15 -17.96
C MET A 1 -27.70 -4.86 -18.72
N ALA A 2 -28.65 -3.92 -18.65
CA ALA A 2 -28.48 -2.63 -19.30
C ALA A 2 -27.90 -1.63 -18.30
N TRP A 3 -26.82 -0.96 -18.71
CA TRP A 3 -26.21 0.14 -17.95
C TRP A 3 -26.81 1.45 -18.43
N LYS A 4 -27.23 2.28 -17.48
CA LYS A 4 -27.82 3.59 -17.76
C LYS A 4 -26.85 4.69 -17.34
N PHE A 5 -26.46 5.55 -18.29
CA PHE A 5 -25.44 6.59 -18.10
C PHE A 5 -25.96 8.03 -18.24
N ASP A 6 -27.27 8.21 -18.45
CA ASP A 6 -27.91 9.54 -18.56
C ASP A 6 -27.95 10.30 -17.22
N LYS A 7 -28.09 9.57 -16.11
CA LYS A 7 -28.14 10.11 -14.73
C LYS A 7 -27.32 9.26 -13.77
N ILE A 8 -26.01 9.17 -14.03
CA ILE A 8 -25.04 8.35 -13.27
C ILE A 8 -25.13 8.54 -11.75
N LEU A 9 -25.36 9.77 -11.28
CA LEU A 9 -25.47 10.08 -9.86
C LEU A 9 -26.83 9.69 -9.24
N HIS A 10 -27.84 9.38 -10.06
CA HIS A 10 -29.17 8.97 -9.61
C HIS A 10 -29.32 7.46 -9.62
N SER A 11 -29.06 6.81 -10.75
CA SER A 11 -29.11 5.35 -10.89
C SER A 11 -28.30 4.89 -12.10
N LEU A 12 -27.72 3.69 -12.00
CA LEU A 12 -27.01 3.01 -13.09
C LEU A 12 -27.82 1.83 -13.66
N THR A 13 -29.01 1.55 -13.14
CA THR A 13 -29.90 0.48 -13.63
C THR A 13 -31.00 1.03 -14.52
N ASP A 14 -31.43 0.22 -15.47
CA ASP A 14 -32.71 0.44 -16.15
C ASP A 14 -33.90 0.28 -15.19
N ASP A 15 -35.07 0.79 -15.60
CA ASP A 15 -36.27 0.83 -14.76
C ASP A 15 -36.81 -0.59 -14.45
N ALA A 16 -36.64 -1.54 -15.39
CA ALA A 16 -37.10 -2.91 -15.24
C ALA A 16 -36.27 -3.67 -14.19
N GLN A 17 -34.95 -3.50 -14.20
CA GLN A 17 -34.03 -4.03 -13.19
C GLN A 17 -34.31 -3.42 -11.82
N ASN A 18 -34.56 -2.11 -11.77
CA ASN A 18 -34.91 -1.43 -10.53
C ASN A 18 -36.22 -1.99 -9.96
N GLN A 19 -37.25 -2.16 -10.80
CA GLN A 19 -38.52 -2.74 -10.37
C GLN A 19 -38.37 -4.18 -9.88
N LYS A 20 -37.58 -5.01 -10.56
CA LYS A 20 -37.28 -6.37 -10.11
C LYS A 20 -36.57 -6.37 -8.75
N ALA A 21 -35.63 -5.46 -8.52
CA ALA A 21 -34.96 -5.31 -7.22
C ALA A 21 -35.94 -4.88 -6.11
N ARG A 22 -36.86 -3.96 -6.41
CA ARG A 22 -37.92 -3.55 -5.46
C ARG A 22 -38.83 -4.71 -5.08
N GLN A 23 -39.29 -5.48 -6.06
CA GLN A 23 -40.13 -6.67 -5.82
C GLN A 23 -39.39 -7.72 -4.99
N LEU A 24 -38.10 -7.93 -5.24
CA LEU A 24 -37.29 -8.84 -4.44
C LEU A 24 -37.24 -8.39 -2.99
N TRP A 25 -36.92 -7.12 -2.73
CA TRP A 25 -36.87 -6.58 -1.36
C TRP A 25 -38.23 -6.57 -0.65
N GLU A 26 -39.34 -6.30 -1.36
CA GLU A 26 -40.69 -6.37 -0.78
C GLU A 26 -41.11 -7.83 -0.47
N ALA A 27 -40.55 -8.82 -1.17
CA ALA A 27 -40.88 -10.23 -0.99
C ALA A 27 -39.96 -10.96 0.01
N GLU A 28 -38.80 -10.39 0.32
CA GLU A 28 -37.78 -11.05 1.14
C GLU A 28 -38.05 -10.82 2.63
N SER A 29 -38.56 -11.85 3.30
CA SER A 29 -38.62 -11.90 4.77
C SER A 29 -37.32 -12.54 5.29
N LEU A 30 -36.45 -11.74 5.90
CA LEU A 30 -35.18 -12.20 6.49
C LEU A 30 -35.43 -12.89 7.84
N GLY A 31 -36.21 -13.97 7.82
CA GLY A 31 -36.58 -14.72 9.03
C GLY A 31 -37.52 -13.94 9.97
N GLY A 32 -38.42 -13.13 9.43
CA GLY A 32 -39.32 -12.25 10.19
C GLY A 32 -38.76 -10.85 10.49
N ILE A 33 -37.55 -10.55 10.02
CA ILE A 33 -36.94 -9.21 10.06
C ILE A 33 -37.13 -8.55 8.69
N THR A 34 -37.52 -7.28 8.69
CA THR A 34 -37.69 -6.44 7.50
C THR A 34 -36.64 -5.33 7.50
N GLU A 35 -36.10 -5.00 6.33
CA GLU A 35 -35.12 -3.92 6.16
C GLU A 35 -35.73 -2.70 5.49
N ASP A 36 -35.46 -1.51 6.04
CA ASP A 36 -35.83 -0.24 5.43
C ASP A 36 -34.71 0.27 4.52
N ASN A 37 -35.07 0.99 3.47
CA ASN A 37 -34.12 1.65 2.56
C ASN A 37 -33.74 3.06 3.07
N ASN A 38 -33.37 3.15 4.34
CA ASN A 38 -33.00 4.43 4.94
C ASN A 38 -31.56 4.82 4.58
N ARG A 39 -31.34 6.12 4.40
CA ARG A 39 -29.98 6.63 4.26
C ARG A 39 -29.21 6.43 5.56
N LEU A 40 -27.94 6.08 5.44
CA LEU A 40 -27.03 6.12 6.58
C LEU A 40 -26.98 7.53 7.19
N PRO A 41 -26.96 7.67 8.53
CA PRO A 41 -26.81 8.95 9.19
C PRO A 41 -25.51 9.64 8.74
N GLN A 42 -25.59 10.94 8.45
CA GLN A 42 -24.44 11.70 7.94
C GLN A 42 -23.22 11.62 8.86
N ALA A 43 -23.42 11.63 10.18
CA ALA A 43 -22.34 11.50 11.16
C ALA A 43 -21.58 10.17 11.01
N VAL A 44 -22.28 9.06 10.72
CA VAL A 44 -21.66 7.74 10.49
C VAL A 44 -20.87 7.75 9.18
N VAL A 45 -21.41 8.37 8.14
CA VAL A 45 -20.69 8.52 6.85
C VAL A 45 -19.41 9.34 7.03
N TRP A 46 -19.47 10.45 7.78
CA TRP A 46 -18.30 11.25 8.09
C TRP A 46 -17.27 10.49 8.92
N LEU A 47 -17.72 9.75 9.93
CA LEU A 47 -16.84 8.91 10.73
C LEU A 47 -16.14 7.86 9.87
N LEU A 48 -16.86 7.20 8.96
CA LEU A 48 -16.28 6.22 8.04
C LEU A 48 -15.24 6.86 7.12
N GLY A 49 -15.54 8.03 6.53
CA GLY A 49 -14.58 8.79 5.75
C GLY A 49 -13.32 9.14 6.55
N LEU A 50 -13.49 9.62 7.78
CA LEU A 50 -12.37 9.91 8.68
C LEU A 50 -11.54 8.66 8.98
N THR A 51 -12.17 7.53 9.29
CA THR A 51 -11.45 6.28 9.56
C THR A 51 -10.64 5.79 8.38
N ILE A 52 -11.16 5.90 7.15
CA ILE A 52 -10.42 5.55 5.92
C ILE A 52 -9.20 6.46 5.77
N ILE A 53 -9.38 7.77 5.92
CA ILE A 53 -8.27 8.74 5.83
C ILE A 53 -7.24 8.49 6.93
N THR A 54 -7.66 8.27 8.18
CA THR A 54 -6.76 8.00 9.29
C THR A 54 -6.01 6.68 9.10
N ALA A 55 -6.68 5.61 8.68
CA ALA A 55 -6.02 4.34 8.37
C ALA A 55 -4.95 4.54 7.29
N PHE A 56 -5.29 5.25 6.21
CA PHE A 56 -4.35 5.61 5.15
C PHE A 56 -3.14 6.39 5.69
N LEU A 57 -3.40 7.42 6.50
CA LEU A 57 -2.38 8.23 7.18
C LEU A 57 -1.65 7.51 8.31
N ILE A 58 -1.93 6.24 8.61
CA ILE A 58 -1.12 5.44 9.55
C ILE A 58 -0.36 4.34 8.79
N THR A 59 -0.96 3.75 7.77
CA THR A 59 -0.35 2.68 6.97
C THR A 59 0.60 3.18 5.88
N PHE A 60 0.55 4.47 5.52
CA PHE A 60 1.38 5.12 4.50
C PHE A 60 2.90 4.83 4.55
N PRO A 61 3.59 4.74 5.70
CA PRO A 61 5.04 4.61 5.73
C PRO A 61 5.49 3.14 5.71
N LEU A 62 4.54 2.20 5.74
CA LEU A 62 4.81 0.78 5.95
C LEU A 62 4.96 -0.02 4.65
N TRP A 63 4.32 0.40 3.54
CA TRP A 63 4.14 -0.49 2.38
C TRP A 63 4.80 -0.05 1.08
N GLY A 64 5.14 1.22 0.89
CA GLY A 64 5.67 1.68 -0.40
C GLY A 64 7.12 2.15 -0.39
N GLN A 65 7.82 2.13 0.75
CA GLN A 65 9.24 2.47 0.76
C GLN A 65 10.08 1.26 0.31
N ARG A 66 10.79 1.43 -0.81
CA ARG A 66 11.71 0.38 -1.31
C ARG A 66 13.06 0.50 -0.63
N PRO A 67 13.68 -0.61 -0.21
CA PRO A 67 14.98 -0.53 0.43
C PRO A 67 16.05 -0.17 -0.60
N SER A 68 16.82 0.88 -0.32
CA SER A 68 17.94 1.30 -1.17
C SER A 68 19.23 0.59 -0.77
N ALA A 69 20.18 0.47 -1.69
CA ALA A 69 21.49 -0.13 -1.45
C ALA A 69 22.25 0.61 -0.33
N ALA A 70 22.00 1.91 -0.16
CA ALA A 70 22.60 2.72 0.89
C ALA A 70 22.27 2.22 2.31
N ILE A 71 21.07 1.66 2.53
CA ILE A 71 20.65 1.12 3.83
C ILE A 71 21.54 -0.08 4.22
N TYR A 72 21.95 -0.87 3.23
CA TYR A 72 22.72 -2.10 3.41
C TYR A 72 24.23 -1.90 3.48
N GLN A 73 24.74 -0.71 3.13
CA GLN A 73 26.17 -0.42 3.12
C GLN A 73 26.84 -0.75 4.47
N ALA A 74 26.24 -0.31 5.58
CA ALA A 74 26.76 -0.58 6.92
C ALA A 74 26.74 -2.07 7.25
N TYR A 75 25.68 -2.79 6.86
CA TYR A 75 25.60 -4.24 7.06
C TYR A 75 26.66 -4.98 6.27
N VAL A 76 26.85 -4.62 5.00
CA VAL A 76 27.85 -5.21 4.11
C VAL A 76 29.27 -4.99 4.64
N ALA A 77 29.57 -3.81 5.18
CA ALA A 77 30.87 -3.51 5.77
C ALA A 77 31.19 -4.40 6.98
N GLU A 78 30.18 -4.73 7.80
CA GLU A 78 30.35 -5.55 8.99
C GLU A 78 30.38 -7.07 8.73
N MET A 79 30.00 -7.51 7.52
CA MET A 79 29.96 -8.94 7.16
C MET A 79 31.31 -9.64 7.33
N ASP A 80 32.41 -8.93 7.07
CA ASP A 80 33.77 -9.47 7.15
C ASP A 80 34.43 -9.20 8.51
N SER A 81 33.68 -8.69 9.49
CA SER A 81 34.23 -8.41 10.82
C SER A 81 34.56 -9.71 11.57
N PRO A 82 35.63 -9.72 12.39
CA PRO A 82 36.11 -10.93 13.05
C PRO A 82 35.06 -11.55 13.99
N GLU A 83 34.19 -10.73 14.59
CA GLU A 83 33.10 -11.19 15.44
C GLU A 83 32.02 -11.96 14.66
N VAL A 84 31.74 -11.55 13.42
CA VAL A 84 30.80 -12.23 12.52
C VAL A 84 31.42 -13.52 12.00
N ALA A 85 32.72 -13.49 11.66
CA ALA A 85 33.45 -14.68 11.25
C ALA A 85 33.50 -15.75 12.38
N ALA A 86 33.58 -15.31 13.64
CA ALA A 86 33.64 -16.18 14.81
C ALA A 86 32.28 -16.75 15.27
N ALA A 87 31.16 -16.24 14.75
CA ALA A 87 29.84 -16.71 15.14
C ALA A 87 29.55 -18.12 14.58
N SER A 88 28.84 -18.91 15.38
CA SER A 88 28.60 -20.35 15.14
C SER A 88 27.58 -20.64 14.04
N ASP A 89 26.58 -19.78 13.87
CA ASP A 89 25.49 -19.95 12.92
C ASP A 89 25.09 -18.62 12.26
N ASP A 90 24.29 -18.71 11.20
CA ASP A 90 23.90 -17.56 10.40
C ASP A 90 22.95 -16.60 11.14
N GLN A 91 22.19 -17.07 12.13
CA GLN A 91 21.35 -16.20 12.97
C GLN A 91 22.22 -15.35 13.91
N ALA A 92 23.20 -15.95 14.56
CA ALA A 92 24.17 -15.28 15.42
C ALA A 92 25.01 -14.27 14.62
N ARG A 93 25.39 -14.62 13.37
CA ARG A 93 26.09 -13.71 12.45
C ARG A 93 25.27 -12.45 12.16
N VAL A 94 24.03 -12.62 11.71
CA VAL A 94 23.14 -11.49 11.41
C VAL A 94 22.87 -10.66 12.65
N GLN A 95 22.63 -11.31 13.79
CA GLN A 95 22.39 -10.58 15.04
C GLN A 95 23.61 -9.73 15.46
N ALA A 96 24.83 -10.26 15.30
CA ALA A 96 26.06 -9.51 15.57
C ALA A 96 26.20 -8.31 14.62
N ILE A 97 25.95 -8.50 13.32
CA ILE A 97 25.94 -7.43 12.31
C ILE A 97 24.91 -6.35 12.68
N VAL A 98 23.66 -6.75 12.94
CA VAL A 98 22.56 -5.84 13.24
C VAL A 98 22.84 -5.05 14.52
N ASN A 99 23.33 -5.71 15.57
CA ASN A 99 23.67 -5.05 16.83
C ASN A 99 24.79 -4.02 16.65
N LYS A 100 25.83 -4.33 15.87
CA LYS A 100 26.92 -3.39 15.57
C LYS A 100 26.43 -2.18 14.79
N VAL A 101 25.67 -2.40 13.72
CA VAL A 101 25.16 -1.31 12.89
C VAL A 101 24.19 -0.43 13.70
N LYS A 102 23.35 -1.02 14.54
CA LYS A 102 22.51 -0.25 15.48
C LYS A 102 23.35 0.55 16.48
N ALA A 103 24.42 -0.03 17.02
CA ALA A 103 25.30 0.66 17.97
C ALA A 103 26.12 1.80 17.33
N GLN A 104 26.48 1.68 16.05
CA GLN A 104 27.15 2.74 15.31
C GLN A 104 26.24 3.97 15.11
N GLY A 105 24.93 3.74 15.04
CA GLY A 105 23.96 4.77 14.69
C GLY A 105 24.13 5.25 13.25
N GLY A 106 23.11 5.90 12.70
CA GLY A 106 23.23 6.44 11.37
C GLY A 106 21.92 7.01 10.82
N GLN A 107 22.03 7.70 9.70
CA GLN A 107 20.87 8.33 9.05
C GLN A 107 19.81 7.33 8.55
N TYR A 108 20.16 6.03 8.48
CA TYR A 108 19.28 4.96 8.02
C TYR A 108 18.70 4.07 9.12
N GLU A 109 18.92 4.38 10.40
CA GLU A 109 18.48 3.54 11.54
C GLU A 109 16.99 3.17 11.46
N ALA A 110 16.12 4.17 11.28
CA ALA A 110 14.67 3.94 11.16
C ALA A 110 14.28 3.10 9.93
N LEU A 111 15.10 3.07 8.88
CA LEU A 111 14.85 2.25 7.69
C LEU A 111 15.37 0.84 7.85
N GLN A 112 16.51 0.69 8.51
CA GLN A 112 17.09 -0.58 8.90
C GLN A 112 16.14 -1.39 9.80
N GLU A 113 15.44 -0.73 10.72
CA GLU A 113 14.42 -1.41 11.55
C GLU A 113 13.19 -1.87 10.77
N ARG A 114 12.85 -1.17 9.68
CA ARG A 114 11.70 -1.51 8.82
C ARG A 114 12.01 -2.61 7.81
N HIS A 115 13.29 -2.82 7.51
CA HIS A 115 13.77 -3.79 6.54
C HIS A 115 14.71 -4.78 7.24
N PRO A 116 14.16 -5.74 8.03
CA PRO A 116 14.96 -6.79 8.63
C PRO A 116 15.67 -7.58 7.52
N VAL A 117 16.88 -8.04 7.84
CA VAL A 117 17.78 -8.70 6.87
C VAL A 117 18.11 -10.10 7.34
N GLU A 118 18.18 -11.04 6.40
CA GLU A 118 18.74 -12.37 6.64
C GLU A 118 20.17 -12.47 6.09
N MET A 119 20.91 -13.51 6.52
CA MET A 119 22.31 -13.67 6.10
C MET A 119 22.41 -13.93 4.60
N ASP A 120 21.45 -14.70 4.06
CA ASP A 120 21.40 -15.02 2.64
C ASP A 120 21.08 -13.78 1.80
N ASP A 121 20.19 -12.88 2.27
CA ASP A 121 19.94 -11.60 1.61
C ASP A 121 21.23 -10.80 1.48
N LEU A 122 21.99 -10.67 2.57
CA LEU A 122 23.26 -9.95 2.58
C LEU A 122 24.28 -10.59 1.64
N ARG A 123 24.40 -11.92 1.63
CA ARG A 123 25.29 -12.64 0.69
C ARG A 123 24.94 -12.38 -0.77
N MET A 124 23.64 -12.32 -1.10
CA MET A 124 23.19 -12.10 -2.47
C MET A 124 23.50 -10.68 -2.97
N ILE A 125 23.44 -9.67 -2.09
CA ILE A 125 23.63 -8.27 -2.48
C ILE A 125 25.04 -7.75 -2.23
N LYS A 126 25.86 -8.44 -1.41
CA LYS A 126 27.21 -8.01 -1.00
C LYS A 126 28.05 -7.51 -2.15
N ASP A 127 28.30 -8.37 -3.14
CA ASP A 127 29.21 -8.07 -4.25
C ASP A 127 28.69 -6.91 -5.11
N GLN A 128 27.38 -6.86 -5.33
CA GLN A 128 26.71 -5.79 -6.09
C GLN A 128 26.84 -4.43 -5.37
N VAL A 129 26.68 -4.41 -4.04
CA VAL A 129 26.84 -3.18 -3.23
C VAL A 129 28.29 -2.71 -3.25
N ILE A 130 29.27 -3.62 -3.11
CA ILE A 130 30.69 -3.30 -3.16
C ILE A 130 31.09 -2.75 -4.54
N GLU A 131 30.59 -3.36 -5.62
CA GLU A 131 30.84 -2.88 -6.99
C GLU A 131 30.34 -1.44 -7.17
N LEU A 132 29.13 -1.13 -6.69
CA LEU A 132 28.56 0.22 -6.74
C LEU A 132 29.36 1.21 -5.88
N GLN A 133 29.84 0.80 -4.71
CA GLN A 133 30.72 1.62 -3.87
C GLN A 133 32.04 1.94 -4.60
N ASN A 134 32.66 0.94 -5.22
CA ASN A 134 33.90 1.11 -5.98
C ASN A 134 33.70 2.00 -7.22
N ALA A 135 32.52 1.96 -7.83
CA ALA A 135 32.14 2.85 -8.92
C ALA A 135 31.89 4.30 -8.47
N GLY A 136 31.83 4.56 -7.15
CA GLY A 136 31.60 5.89 -6.60
C GLY A 136 30.22 6.48 -6.90
N VAL A 137 29.23 5.61 -7.18
CA VAL A 137 27.87 6.05 -7.49
C VAL A 137 27.05 6.27 -6.22
N ASP A 138 25.98 7.05 -6.33
CA ASP A 138 25.07 7.32 -5.23
C ASP A 138 24.20 6.08 -4.94
N LEU A 139 24.48 5.37 -3.85
CA LEU A 139 23.79 4.15 -3.45
C LEU A 139 22.30 4.35 -3.13
N GLU A 140 21.86 5.58 -2.85
CA GLU A 140 20.43 5.86 -2.63
C GLU A 140 19.62 5.77 -3.93
N GLU A 141 20.28 5.81 -5.09
CA GLU A 141 19.63 5.66 -6.40
C GLU A 141 19.45 4.22 -6.82
N TYR A 142 19.98 3.27 -6.05
CA TYR A 142 19.86 1.85 -6.34
C TYR A 142 18.93 1.20 -5.32
N THR A 143 17.93 0.48 -5.81
CA THR A 143 16.97 -0.27 -5.00
C THR A 143 17.31 -1.74 -5.01
N VAL A 144 17.14 -2.40 -3.85
CA VAL A 144 17.25 -3.85 -3.73
C VAL A 144 15.89 -4.48 -4.07
N VAL A 145 15.87 -5.36 -5.07
CA VAL A 145 14.68 -6.09 -5.53
C VAL A 145 15.01 -7.58 -5.56
N GLY A 146 14.58 -8.30 -4.51
CA GLY A 146 14.96 -9.69 -4.32
C GLY A 146 16.48 -9.82 -4.22
N ASN A 147 17.07 -10.58 -5.14
CA ASN A 147 18.51 -10.84 -5.18
C ASN A 147 19.34 -9.86 -6.01
N ARG A 148 18.75 -8.76 -6.49
CA ARG A 148 19.41 -7.82 -7.38
C ARG A 148 19.37 -6.40 -6.85
N VAL A 149 20.47 -5.70 -7.04
CA VAL A 149 20.58 -4.25 -6.83
C VAL A 149 20.44 -3.57 -8.18
N VAL A 150 19.33 -2.87 -8.37
CA VAL A 150 18.99 -2.25 -9.66
C VAL A 150 18.80 -0.76 -9.49
N LEU A 151 19.17 0.00 -10.52
CA LEU A 151 18.94 1.44 -10.58
C LEU A 151 17.44 1.71 -10.46
N ALA A 152 17.06 2.57 -9.52
CA ALA A 152 15.67 2.80 -9.19
C ALA A 152 14.94 3.44 -10.38
N ASN A 153 13.69 3.03 -10.58
CA ASN A 153 12.83 3.55 -11.64
C ASN A 153 12.08 4.82 -11.19
N PHE A 154 12.78 5.76 -10.56
CA PHE A 154 12.23 7.06 -10.20
C PHE A 154 12.90 8.12 -11.07
N GLU A 155 12.11 9.04 -11.61
CA GLU A 155 12.62 10.19 -12.37
C GLU A 155 12.25 11.46 -11.61
N GLY A 156 13.07 11.79 -10.61
CA GLY A 156 12.85 12.92 -9.72
C GLY A 156 13.56 14.19 -10.21
N ASN A 157 14.22 14.84 -9.25
CA ASN A 157 14.92 16.11 -9.47
C ASN A 157 16.06 15.99 -10.48
N ILE A 158 16.42 17.11 -11.12
CA ILE A 158 17.63 17.18 -11.95
C ILE A 158 18.82 17.51 -11.03
N LYS A 159 19.89 16.74 -11.14
CA LYS A 159 21.15 16.96 -10.41
C LYS A 159 21.91 18.15 -11.01
N ALA A 160 22.93 18.63 -10.29
CA ALA A 160 23.80 19.71 -10.76
C ALA A 160 24.54 19.39 -12.08
N ASP A 161 24.73 18.10 -12.39
CA ASP A 161 25.36 17.60 -13.62
C ASP A 161 24.37 17.47 -14.80
N GLY A 162 23.10 17.84 -14.62
CA GLY A 162 22.05 17.72 -15.63
C GLY A 162 21.44 16.31 -15.78
N THR A 163 21.93 15.32 -15.03
CA THR A 163 21.33 13.98 -14.99
C THR A 163 20.11 13.96 -14.07
N LYS A 164 19.18 13.02 -14.30
CA LYS A 164 18.00 12.84 -13.44
C LYS A 164 18.38 12.07 -12.17
N GLN A 165 18.02 12.61 -11.02
CA GLN A 165 18.09 11.94 -9.73
C GLN A 165 17.07 10.80 -9.67
N ARG A 166 17.56 9.60 -9.36
CA ARG A 166 16.74 8.39 -9.31
C ARG A 166 16.48 7.93 -7.88
N LYS A 167 16.02 8.86 -7.05
CA LYS A 167 15.66 8.60 -5.66
C LYS A 167 14.14 8.61 -5.50
N GLN A 168 13.64 7.74 -4.61
CA GLN A 168 12.24 7.78 -4.24
C GLN A 168 11.93 9.12 -3.56
N PRO A 169 10.96 9.91 -4.06
CA PRO A 169 10.57 11.15 -3.40
C PRO A 169 10.00 10.87 -2.01
N TRP A 170 10.24 11.80 -1.08
CA TRP A 170 9.72 11.68 0.30
C TRP A 170 8.19 11.55 0.36
N TRP A 171 7.50 12.14 -0.63
CA TRP A 171 6.05 12.13 -0.77
C TRP A 171 5.51 10.93 -1.56
N ASP A 172 6.36 10.08 -2.17
CA ASP A 172 5.92 8.92 -2.97
C ASP A 172 6.45 7.61 -2.39
N LYS A 173 6.16 7.38 -1.10
CA LYS A 173 6.42 6.12 -0.40
C LYS A 173 5.24 5.14 -0.51
N GLY A 174 4.60 5.05 -1.68
CA GLY A 174 3.39 4.23 -1.91
C GLY A 174 2.12 5.04 -2.22
N TYR A 175 2.20 6.36 -2.21
CA TYR A 175 1.06 7.24 -2.47
C TYR A 175 0.44 7.01 -3.85
N THR A 176 1.28 6.86 -4.87
CA THR A 176 0.80 6.71 -6.24
C THR A 176 -0.02 5.42 -6.43
N ILE A 177 0.43 4.30 -5.85
CA ILE A 177 -0.27 3.01 -6.02
C ILE A 177 -1.57 2.96 -5.22
N ASP A 178 -1.56 3.50 -4.00
CA ASP A 178 -2.74 3.43 -3.12
C ASP A 178 -3.90 4.30 -3.62
N ILE A 179 -3.61 5.44 -4.26
CA ILE A 179 -4.64 6.28 -4.89
C ILE A 179 -5.45 5.47 -5.91
N PHE A 180 -4.80 4.61 -6.71
CA PHE A 180 -5.51 3.77 -7.68
C PHE A 180 -6.43 2.76 -7.00
N TYR A 181 -5.99 2.13 -5.90
CA TYR A 181 -6.83 1.20 -5.14
C TYR A 181 -8.03 1.90 -4.51
N VAL A 182 -7.83 3.09 -3.93
CA VAL A 182 -8.93 3.88 -3.34
C VAL A 182 -9.92 4.32 -4.41
N ILE A 183 -9.45 4.82 -5.56
CA ILE A 183 -10.32 5.19 -6.68
C ILE A 183 -11.11 3.97 -7.15
N TYR A 184 -10.44 2.83 -7.35
CA TYR A 184 -11.09 1.59 -7.77
C TYR A 184 -12.17 1.14 -6.78
N PHE A 185 -11.86 1.14 -5.48
CA PHE A 185 -12.81 0.82 -4.42
C PHE A 185 -14.01 1.78 -4.42
N CYS A 186 -13.77 3.10 -4.45
CA CYS A 186 -14.82 4.11 -4.49
C CYS A 186 -15.73 3.95 -5.73
N VAL A 187 -15.14 3.67 -6.90
CA VAL A 187 -15.90 3.41 -8.13
C VAL A 187 -16.74 2.14 -8.00
N ALA A 188 -16.17 1.04 -7.48
CA ALA A 188 -16.90 -0.20 -7.27
C ALA A 188 -18.07 -0.04 -6.29
N VAL A 189 -17.87 0.67 -5.18
CA VAL A 189 -18.93 0.98 -4.20
C VAL A 189 -19.99 1.88 -4.81
N LEU A 190 -19.62 2.93 -5.55
CA LEU A 190 -20.56 3.79 -6.26
C LEU A 190 -21.41 2.99 -7.25
N ILE A 191 -20.80 2.08 -8.01
CA ILE A 191 -21.51 1.20 -8.93
C ILE A 191 -22.51 0.33 -8.15
N ALA A 192 -22.08 -0.32 -7.06
CA ALA A 192 -22.95 -1.17 -6.26
C ALA A 192 -24.17 -0.39 -5.72
N ILE A 193 -23.95 0.77 -5.09
CA ILE A 193 -25.00 1.60 -4.51
C ILE A 193 -25.95 2.12 -5.59
N LYS A 194 -25.43 2.62 -6.72
CA LYS A 194 -26.26 3.22 -7.77
C LYS A 194 -27.05 2.19 -8.57
N ARG A 195 -26.81 0.90 -8.35
CA ARG A 195 -27.62 -0.19 -8.90
C ARG A 195 -28.73 -0.68 -7.97
N LEU A 196 -28.78 -0.17 -6.73
CA LEU A 196 -29.91 -0.41 -5.82
C LEU A 196 -31.06 0.59 -6.08
N PRO A 197 -32.29 0.28 -5.64
CA PRO A 197 -33.38 1.25 -5.61
C PRO A 197 -32.97 2.54 -4.92
N ASN A 198 -33.40 3.69 -5.45
CA ASN A 198 -33.08 4.99 -4.85
C ASN A 198 -33.62 5.06 -3.41
N PHE A 199 -32.83 5.61 -2.48
CA PHE A 199 -33.20 5.83 -1.07
C PHE A 199 -34.53 6.58 -0.86
N ALA A 200 -35.05 7.26 -1.89
CA ALA A 200 -36.34 7.95 -1.83
C ALA A 200 -37.52 6.97 -1.85
N TRP A 201 -37.29 5.73 -2.28
CA TRP A 201 -38.27 4.65 -2.25
C TRP A 201 -38.01 3.76 -1.03
N GLN A 202 -39.10 3.37 -0.35
CA GLN A 202 -39.10 2.43 0.77
C GLN A 202 -39.86 1.17 0.37
N PRO A 203 -39.39 -0.03 0.77
CA PRO A 203 -40.15 -1.26 0.59
C PRO A 203 -41.41 -1.24 1.44
N ASP A 204 -42.50 -1.75 0.87
CA ASP A 204 -43.72 -2.06 1.61
C ASP A 204 -43.77 -3.56 1.89
N HIS A 205 -43.37 -3.93 3.09
CA HIS A 205 -43.30 -5.32 3.54
C HIS A 205 -44.66 -5.97 3.75
N HIS A 206 -45.76 -5.21 3.65
CA HIS A 206 -47.11 -5.77 3.74
C HIS A 206 -47.61 -6.38 2.42
N LYS A 207 -46.90 -6.18 1.31
CA LYS A 207 -47.28 -6.69 -0.02
C LYS A 207 -46.81 -8.11 -0.32
N GLY A 208 -45.80 -8.60 0.42
CA GLY A 208 -45.15 -9.89 0.17
C GLY A 208 -45.63 -11.04 1.06
N HIS A 209 -46.61 -10.79 1.94
CA HIS A 209 -47.18 -11.77 2.88
C HIS A 209 -48.51 -12.35 2.39
#